data_AF-A0A7W7Y9F8-F1
#
_entry.id   AF-A0A7W7Y9F8-F1
#
_cell.length_a   1.000
_cell.length_b   1.000
_cell.length_c   1.000
_cell.angle_alpha   90.00
_cell.angle_beta   90.00
_cell.angle_gamma   90.00
#
_symmetry.space_group_name_H-M   'P 1'
#
loop_
_entity.id
_entity.type
_entity.pdbx_description
1 polymer ?
#
loop_
_entity_poly.entity_id
_entity_poly.type
_entity_poly.pdbx_seq_one_letter_code
_entity_poly.pdbx_strand_id
1 'polypeptide(L)'
;MIRIITSQQAIQGRPAEMEEIEMFFSQRSFQRCIWHGKNVWFRDADRVICADTHGGNILVTHEGDMAAIDVPAMLAPDGFTPQEA
;
A
#
# COMPACT_ATOMS: atom_id res chain seq x y z
N MET A 1 3.81 -5.40 15.41
CA MET A 1 4.20 -5.43 13.98
C MET A 1 4.15 -6.88 13.54
N ILE A 2 3.25 -7.23 12.61
CA ILE A 2 3.24 -8.57 11.99
C ILE A 2 4.16 -8.48 10.77
N ARG A 3 5.15 -9.37 10.67
CA ARG A 3 6.02 -9.45 9.49
C ARG A 3 5.67 -10.73 8.72
N ILE A 4 5.04 -10.58 7.57
CA ILE A 4 4.70 -11.71 6.70
C ILE A 4 5.92 -11.98 5.83
N ILE A 5 6.52 -13.16 5.98
CA ILE A 5 7.61 -13.63 5.11
C ILE A 5 6.97 -14.48 4.01
N THR A 6 6.86 -13.91 2.82
CA THR A 6 6.37 -14.63 1.64
C THR A 6 7.55 -15.05 0.77
N SER A 7 7.56 -16.30 0.29
CA SER A 7 8.38 -16.64 -0.88
C SER A 7 7.72 -16.03 -2.11
N GLN A 8 8.16 -14.85 -2.53
CA GLN A 8 7.76 -14.28 -3.82
C GLN A 8 8.77 -14.71 -4.88
N GLN A 9 8.30 -15.02 -6.09
CA GLN A 9 9.19 -15.08 -7.24
C GLN A 9 9.92 -13.73 -7.37
N ALA A 10 11.14 -13.75 -7.90
CA ALA A 10 11.85 -12.51 -8.18
C ALA A 10 11.03 -11.71 -9.21
N ILE A 11 10.32 -10.67 -8.74
CA ILE A 11 9.57 -9.76 -9.60
C ILE A 11 10.57 -8.74 -10.13
N GLN A 12 10.76 -8.73 -11.45
CA GLN A 12 11.55 -7.72 -12.13
C GLN A 12 10.64 -6.61 -12.63
N GLY A 13 11.10 -5.37 -12.49
CA GLY A 13 10.35 -4.20 -12.88
C GLY A 13 11.06 -2.91 -12.48
N ARG A 14 10.42 -1.79 -12.79
CA ARG A 14 10.86 -0.47 -12.30
C ARG A 14 10.05 -0.07 -11.07
N PRO A 15 10.58 0.80 -10.19
CA PRO A 15 9.79 1.48 -9.17
C PRO A 15 8.55 2.13 -9.78
N ALA A 16 7.43 2.06 -9.06
CA ALA A 16 6.20 2.76 -9.42
C ALA A 16 6.32 4.27 -9.14
N GLU A 17 5.77 5.09 -10.04
CA GLU A 17 5.61 6.53 -9.84
C GLU A 17 4.41 6.83 -8.93
N MET A 18 4.33 8.06 -8.42
CA MET A 18 3.28 8.43 -7.46
C MET A 18 1.86 8.15 -8.00
N GLU A 19 1.57 8.53 -9.24
CA GLU A 19 0.26 8.28 -9.88
C GLU A 19 -0.07 6.77 -9.96
N GLU A 20 0.94 5.95 -10.23
CA GLU A 20 0.79 4.49 -10.29
C GLU A 20 0.56 3.88 -8.90
N ILE A 21 1.20 4.43 -7.87
CA ILE A 21 0.95 4.06 -6.47
C ILE A 21 -0.50 4.37 -6.10
N GLU A 22 -0.99 5.58 -6.44
CA GLU A 22 -2.39 5.96 -6.18
C GLU A 22 -3.37 5.05 -6.92
N MET A 23 -3.08 4.73 -8.19
CA MET A 23 -3.84 3.76 -8.97
C MET A 23 -3.82 2.35 -8.36
N PHE A 24 -2.65 1.88 -7.91
CA PHE A 24 -2.47 0.56 -7.30
C PHE A 24 -3.38 0.37 -6.08
N PHE A 25 -3.41 1.37 -5.20
CA PHE A 25 -4.20 1.33 -3.98
C PHE A 25 -5.70 1.52 -4.26
N SER A 26 -6.07 2.52 -5.06
CA SER A 26 -7.48 2.79 -5.38
C SER A 26 -8.18 1.59 -6.06
N GLN A 27 -7.51 0.91 -6.99
CA GLN A 27 -8.03 -0.31 -7.62
C GLN A 27 -8.25 -1.47 -6.63
N ARG A 28 -7.57 -1.44 -5.49
CA ARG A 28 -7.68 -2.46 -4.42
C ARG A 28 -8.57 -1.99 -3.27
N SER A 29 -9.39 -0.97 -3.50
CA SER A 29 -10.33 -0.37 -2.54
C SER A 29 -9.66 0.27 -1.33
N PHE A 30 -8.39 0.63 -1.44
CA PHE A 30 -7.75 1.49 -0.45
C PHE A 30 -8.08 2.95 -0.75
N GLN A 31 -8.26 3.72 0.32
CA GLN A 31 -8.49 5.15 0.30
C GLN A 31 -7.32 5.86 0.98
N ARG A 32 -6.91 7.00 0.42
CA ARG A 32 -5.89 7.84 1.04
C ARG A 32 -6.51 8.60 2.20
N CYS A 33 -5.87 8.57 3.36
CA CYS A 33 -6.32 9.26 4.56
C CYS A 33 -5.13 9.78 5.38
N ILE A 34 -5.41 10.68 6.33
CA ILE A 34 -4.42 11.18 7.29
C ILE A 34 -4.57 10.43 8.62
N TRP A 35 -3.46 9.93 9.13
CA TRP A 35 -3.38 9.34 10.47
C TRP A 35 -2.12 9.80 11.18
N HIS A 36 -2.27 10.38 12.38
CA HIS A 36 -1.19 11.05 13.13
C HIS A 36 -0.37 12.05 12.28
N GLY A 37 -1.04 12.79 11.39
CA GLY A 37 -0.41 13.78 10.50
C GLY A 37 0.38 13.18 9.33
N LYS A 38 0.27 11.87 9.08
CA LYS A 38 0.90 11.19 7.94
C LYS A 38 -0.14 10.69 6.95
N ASN A 39 0.21 10.71 5.67
CA ASN A 39 -0.55 10.02 4.63
C ASN A 39 -0.45 8.51 4.82
N VAL A 40 -1.60 7.84 4.85
CA VAL A 40 -1.71 6.39 4.88
C VAL A 40 -2.80 5.92 3.93
N TRP A 41 -2.74 4.66 3.53
CA TRP A 41 -3.74 3.99 2.70
C TRP A 41 -4.57 3.07 3.58
N PHE A 42 -5.88 3.28 3.63
CA PHE A 42 -6.80 2.49 4.46
C PHE A 42 -7.79 1.71 3.60
N ARG A 43 -7.98 0.43 3.91
CA ARG A 43 -9.04 -0.40 3.33
C ARG A 43 -9.99 -0.87 4.42
N ASP A 44 -11.25 -0.47 4.29
CA ASP A 44 -12.28 -0.72 5.30
C ASP A 44 -12.67 -2.21 5.41
N ALA A 45 -12.74 -2.89 4.26
CA ALA A 45 -13.21 -4.28 4.15
C ALA A 45 -12.51 -5.27 5.10
N ASP A 46 -11.22 -5.06 5.35
CA ASP A 46 -10.40 -5.88 6.25
C ASP A 46 -9.63 -5.07 7.29
N ARG A 47 -10.00 -3.79 7.44
CA ARG A 47 -9.38 -2.84 8.37
C ARG A 47 -7.85 -2.82 8.26
N VAL A 48 -7.31 -2.75 7.04
CA VAL A 48 -5.85 -2.70 6.81
C VAL A 48 -5.40 -1.26 6.55
N ILE A 49 -4.30 -0.87 7.20
CA ILE A 49 -3.57 0.38 6.96
C ILE A 49 -2.22 0.04 6.34
N CYS A 50 -1.89 0.68 5.21
CA CYS A 50 -0.54 0.72 4.65
C CYS A 50 0.06 2.12 4.84
N ALA A 51 1.27 2.18 5.39
CA ALA A 51 1.96 3.43 5.69
C ALA A 51 3.33 3.49 5.00
N ASP A 52 3.92 4.70 4.99
CA ASP A 52 5.27 4.96 4.46
C ASP A 52 5.48 4.37 3.05
N THR A 53 4.43 4.37 2.21
CA THR A 53 4.51 3.78 0.87
C THR A 53 5.15 4.73 -0.14
N HIS A 54 6.09 4.22 -0.92
CA HIS A 54 6.82 4.90 -1.98
C HIS A 54 7.10 3.94 -3.15
N GLY A 55 7.67 4.44 -4.25
CA GLY A 55 7.91 3.64 -5.46
C GLY A 55 8.82 2.44 -5.27
N GLY A 56 9.59 2.39 -4.18
CA GLY A 56 10.41 1.24 -3.81
C GLY A 56 9.62 0.07 -3.22
N ASN A 57 8.36 0.28 -2.82
CA ASN A 57 7.51 -0.78 -2.26
C ASN A 57 6.66 -1.49 -3.31
N ILE A 58 6.51 -0.89 -4.51
CA ILE A 58 5.66 -1.38 -5.60
C ILE A 58 6.47 -1.33 -6.90
N LEU A 59 6.52 -2.45 -7.61
CA LEU A 59 7.16 -2.53 -8.93
C LEU A 59 6.11 -2.56 -10.04
N VAL A 60 6.42 -1.89 -11.15
CA VAL A 60 5.73 -2.04 -12.43
C VAL A 60 6.55 -3.00 -13.29
N THR A 61 5.95 -4.14 -13.65
CA THR A 61 6.59 -5.16 -14.48
C THR A 61 6.73 -4.69 -15.93
N HIS A 62 7.50 -5.43 -16.73
CA HIS A 62 7.60 -5.17 -18.17
C HIS A 62 6.27 -5.30 -18.93
N GLU A 63 5.31 -6.04 -18.36
CA GLU A 63 3.96 -6.24 -18.92
C GLU A 63 2.98 -5.15 -18.47
N GLY A 64 3.42 -4.23 -17.60
CA GLY A 64 2.60 -3.14 -17.05
C GLY A 64 1.85 -3.49 -15.77
N ASP A 65 1.97 -4.73 -15.29
CA ASP A 65 1.36 -5.14 -14.02
C ASP A 65 2.07 -4.49 -12.83
N MET A 66 1.31 -4.22 -11.77
CA MET A 66 1.84 -3.66 -10.54
C MET A 66 1.83 -4.68 -9.39
N ALA A 67 2.97 -4.85 -8.74
CA ALA A 67 3.15 -5.80 -7.65
C ALA A 67 3.75 -5.13 -6.41
N ALA A 68 3.14 -5.37 -5.24
CA ALA A 68 3.71 -4.97 -3.95
C ALA A 68 4.83 -5.93 -3.56
N ILE A 69 6.02 -5.39 -3.32
CA ILE A 69 7.21 -6.17 -2.92
C ILE A 69 7.57 -5.99 -1.44
N ASP A 70 7.31 -4.82 -0.86
CA ASP A 70 7.61 -4.52 0.54
C ASP A 70 6.72 -3.39 1.07
N VAL A 71 5.39 -3.59 1.02
CA VAL A 71 4.42 -2.61 1.53
C VAL A 71 4.22 -2.83 3.03
N PRO A 72 4.57 -1.87 3.91
CA PRO A 72 4.31 -1.98 5.33
C PRO A 72 2.79 -1.93 5.58
N ALA A 73 2.24 -3.00 6.15
CA ALA A 73 0.82 -3.13 6.42
C ALA A 73 0.57 -3.52 7.88
N MET A 74 -0.52 -3.02 8.45
CA MET A 74 -1.00 -3.38 9.78
C MET A 74 -2.52 -3.32 9.86
N LEU A 75 -3.09 -3.95 10.88
CA LEU A 75 -4.50 -3.77 11.19
C LEU A 75 -4.73 -2.39 11.80
N ALA A 76 -5.81 -1.74 11.37
CA ALA A 76 -6.28 -0.51 11.95
C ALA A 76 -6.64 -0.75 13.42
N PRO A 77 -6.14 0.08 14.35
CA PRO A 77 -6.48 -0.07 15.76
C PRO A 77 -7.99 0.13 15.99
N ASP A 78 -8.47 -0.34 17.13
CA ASP A 78 -9.84 -0.07 17.55
C ASP A 78 -10.07 1.44 17.67
N GLY A 79 -11.20 1.91 17.16
CA GLY A 79 -11.52 3.34 17.12
C GLY A 79 -10.76 4.14 16.06
N PHE A 80 -10.02 3.50 15.15
CA PHE A 80 -9.50 4.18 13.96
C PHE A 80 -10.65 4.76 13.12
N THR A 81 -10.55 6.05 12.80
CA THR A 81 -11.45 6.77 11.90
C THR A 81 -10.60 7.42 10.82
N PRO A 82 -10.80 7.09 9.54
CA PRO A 82 -10.05 7.72 8.45
C PRO A 82 -10.43 9.21 8.38
N GLN A 83 -9.42 10.08 8.34
CA GLN A 83 -9.60 11.49 8.02
C GLN A 83 -9.23 11.68 6.54
N GLU A 84 -10.07 12.37 5.77
CA GLU A 84 -9.76 12.66 4.36
C GLU A 84 -8.41 13.38 4.24
N ALA A 85 -7.62 12.97 3.24
CA ALA A 85 -6.25 13.45 3.01
C ALA A 85 -6.19 14.72 2.16
#